data_AF-A0A9N9I573-F1
#
_entry.id   AF-A0A9N9I573-F1
#
_cell.length_a   1.000
_cell.length_b   1.000
_cell.length_c   1.000
_cell.angle_alpha   90.00
_cell.angle_beta   90.00
_cell.angle_gamma   90.00
#
_symmetry.space_group_name_H-M   'P 1'
#
loop_
_entity.id
_entity.type
_entity.pdbx_description
1 polymer ?
#
loop_
_entity_poly.entity_id
_entity_poly.type
_entity_poly.pdbx_seq_one_letter_code
_entity_poly.pdbx_strand_id
1 'polypeptide(L)'
;RISSPGHFSAKCSYCPAKWSRGEPQKLEAHLALECPIVDNEIRQIYLLHVAYCDNLEEQSENITENLSEERISSINGSLLKAFVVCDIPFSVIENPFFIDLLQNLCPNYQPPSREILAVRLLDQEYSRVTIKQEIIFEESEN
;
A
#
# COMPACT_ATOMS: atom_id res chain seq x y z
N ARG A 1 -38.76 7.49 -17.15
CA ARG A 1 -37.54 6.69 -16.84
C ARG A 1 -37.03 7.17 -15.50
N ILE A 2 -37.11 6.30 -14.49
CA ILE A 2 -36.79 6.61 -13.10
C ILE A 2 -35.26 6.55 -12.98
N SER A 3 -34.62 7.69 -12.71
CA SER A 3 -33.19 7.74 -12.44
C SER A 3 -32.99 7.48 -10.96
N SER A 4 -32.22 6.45 -10.62
CA SER A 4 -31.84 6.12 -9.25
C SER A 4 -31.14 7.31 -8.55
N PRO A 5 -31.46 7.60 -7.28
CA PRO A 5 -30.83 8.68 -6.52
C PRO A 5 -29.43 8.23 -6.10
N GLY A 6 -28.38 8.75 -6.72
CA GLY A 6 -27.02 8.48 -6.24
C GLY A 6 -25.88 8.74 -7.21
N HIS A 7 -26.14 8.88 -8.52
CA HIS A 7 -25.08 9.05 -9.52
C HIS A 7 -25.41 10.22 -10.45
N PHE A 8 -25.03 11.43 -10.04
CA PHE A 8 -25.10 12.60 -10.91
C PHE A 8 -23.92 12.58 -11.87
N SER A 9 -24.15 12.81 -13.16
CA SER A 9 -23.08 13.09 -14.11
C SER A 9 -22.44 14.44 -13.80
N ALA A 10 -21.15 14.60 -14.10
CA ALA A 10 -20.43 15.86 -13.92
C ALA A 10 -19.82 16.34 -15.24
N LYS A 11 -19.57 17.65 -15.33
CA LYS A 11 -18.79 18.27 -16.42
C LYS A 11 -17.86 19.32 -15.83
N CYS A 12 -16.71 19.52 -16.45
CA CYS A 12 -15.82 20.60 -16.10
C CYS A 12 -16.39 21.91 -16.65
N SER A 13 -16.32 22.99 -15.86
CA SER A 13 -16.76 24.31 -16.32
C SER A 13 -15.74 24.99 -17.23
N TYR A 14 -14.47 24.55 -17.20
CA TYR A 14 -13.36 25.20 -17.90
C TYR A 14 -12.96 24.47 -19.18
N CYS A 15 -13.06 23.14 -19.20
CA CYS A 15 -12.66 22.33 -20.35
C CYS A 15 -13.77 21.35 -20.79
N PRO A 16 -13.64 20.69 -21.95
CA PRO A 16 -14.67 19.79 -22.47
C PRO A 16 -14.89 18.48 -21.69
N ALA A 17 -14.14 18.23 -20.60
CA ALA A 17 -14.22 16.99 -19.84
C ALA A 17 -15.62 16.75 -19.22
N LYS A 18 -16.07 15.49 -19.28
CA LYS A 18 -17.37 15.03 -18.77
C LYS A 18 -17.21 13.66 -18.13
N TRP A 19 -17.97 13.42 -17.06
CA TRP A 19 -17.99 12.15 -16.35
C TRP A 19 -19.44 11.66 -16.25
N SER A 20 -19.65 10.37 -16.55
CA SER A 20 -20.94 9.71 -16.37
C SER A 20 -21.38 9.66 -14.90
N ARG A 21 -20.41 9.70 -13.99
CA ARG A 21 -20.58 9.78 -12.54
C ARG A 21 -19.62 10.82 -11.96
N GLY A 22 -20.14 11.78 -11.22
CA GLY A 22 -19.38 12.78 -10.48
C GLY A 22 -18.84 12.19 -9.19
N GLU A 23 -17.53 11.95 -9.17
CA GLU A 23 -16.79 11.48 -7.99
C GLU A 23 -15.90 12.64 -7.53
N PRO A 24 -16.16 13.29 -6.38
CA PRO A 24 -15.47 14.51 -5.95
C PRO A 24 -13.95 14.43 -6.08
N GLN A 25 -13.33 13.35 -5.57
CA GLN A 25 -11.87 13.11 -5.67
C GLN A 25 -11.34 13.17 -7.11
N LYS A 26 -12.06 12.59 -8.07
CA LYS A 26 -11.67 12.63 -9.50
C LYS A 26 -11.87 14.02 -10.10
N LEU A 27 -12.93 14.73 -9.70
CA LEU A 27 -13.19 16.09 -10.18
C LEU A 27 -12.16 17.08 -9.62
N GLU A 28 -11.77 16.95 -8.35
CA GLU A 28 -10.73 17.74 -7.70
C GLU A 28 -9.35 17.46 -8.30
N ALA A 29 -8.99 16.18 -8.49
CA ALA A 29 -7.75 15.80 -9.17
C ALA A 29 -7.68 16.36 -10.60
N HIS A 30 -8.80 16.34 -11.33
CA HIS A 30 -8.87 16.97 -12.65
C HIS A 30 -8.58 18.47 -12.59
N LEU A 31 -9.20 19.22 -11.68
CA LEU A 31 -8.96 20.65 -11.53
C LEU A 31 -7.51 20.95 -11.09
N ALA A 32 -6.93 20.11 -10.24
CA ALA A 32 -5.58 20.28 -9.72
C ALA A 32 -4.48 19.94 -10.75
N LEU A 33 -4.62 18.82 -11.47
CA LEU A 33 -3.51 18.18 -12.19
C LEU A 33 -3.69 18.15 -13.71
N GLU A 34 -4.93 18.16 -14.21
CA GLU A 34 -5.21 17.79 -15.61
C GLU A 34 -5.86 18.90 -16.44
N CYS A 35 -6.66 19.77 -15.82
CA CYS A 35 -7.48 20.73 -16.55
C CYS A 35 -6.60 21.80 -17.23
N PRO A 36 -6.64 21.92 -18.57
CA PRO A 36 -5.73 22.82 -19.29
C PRO A 36 -6.13 24.30 -19.20
N ILE A 37 -7.40 24.59 -18.89
CA ILE A 37 -7.99 25.93 -18.99
C ILE A 37 -8.29 26.54 -17.62
N VAL A 38 -8.32 25.74 -16.54
CA VAL A 38 -8.55 26.26 -15.18
C VAL A 38 -7.50 27.30 -14.81
N ASP A 39 -7.93 28.36 -14.14
CA ASP A 39 -7.04 29.40 -13.65
C ASP A 39 -6.10 28.87 -12.56
N ASN A 40 -5.01 29.61 -12.31
CA ASN A 40 -3.96 29.15 -11.39
C ASN A 40 -4.45 29.19 -9.93
N GLU A 41 -5.28 30.17 -9.56
CA GLU A 41 -5.79 30.33 -8.19
C GLU A 41 -6.66 29.13 -7.79
N ILE A 42 -7.60 28.74 -8.64
CA ILE A 42 -8.45 27.57 -8.43
C ILE A 42 -7.61 26.30 -8.48
N ARG A 43 -6.66 26.19 -9.41
CA ARG A 43 -5.76 25.04 -9.47
C ARG A 43 -4.98 24.85 -8.17
N GLN A 44 -4.44 25.93 -7.59
CA GLN A 44 -3.69 25.91 -6.33
C GLN A 44 -4.57 25.43 -5.16
N ILE A 45 -5.82 25.90 -5.09
CA ILE A 45 -6.77 25.45 -4.06
C ILE A 45 -6.97 23.93 -4.13
N TYR A 46 -7.27 23.42 -5.32
CA TYR A 46 -7.52 21.98 -5.48
C TYR A 46 -6.23 21.14 -5.37
N LEU A 47 -5.06 21.69 -5.72
CA LEU A 47 -3.77 21.06 -5.44
C LEU A 47 -3.55 20.85 -3.95
N LEU A 48 -3.85 21.86 -3.12
CA LEU A 48 -3.76 21.74 -1.66
C LEU A 48 -4.75 20.70 -1.12
N HIS A 49 -5.99 20.70 -1.61
CA HIS A 49 -6.96 19.68 -1.20
C HIS A 49 -6.44 18.27 -1.54
N VAL A 50 -6.04 18.02 -2.79
CA VAL A 50 -5.55 16.71 -3.23
C VAL A 50 -4.29 16.26 -2.46
N ALA A 51 -3.39 17.19 -2.10
CA ALA A 51 -2.16 16.86 -1.39
C ALA A 51 -2.36 16.53 0.10
N TYR A 52 -3.41 17.07 0.74
CA TYR A 52 -3.57 17.00 2.21
C TYR A 52 -4.88 16.37 2.69
N CYS A 53 -5.75 15.87 1.80
CA CYS A 53 -7.01 15.23 2.18
C CYS A 53 -6.87 14.07 3.19
N ASP A 54 -5.71 13.39 3.24
CA ASP A 54 -5.46 12.24 4.12
C ASP A 54 -4.79 12.60 5.47
N ASN A 55 -4.38 13.86 5.68
CA ASN A 55 -3.52 14.25 6.81
C ASN A 55 -4.27 14.83 8.04
N LEU A 56 -5.61 14.77 8.08
CA LEU A 56 -6.40 15.42 9.14
C LEU A 56 -6.77 14.51 10.32
N GLU A 57 -6.46 13.21 10.29
CA GLU A 57 -6.82 12.29 11.39
C GLU A 57 -5.63 11.42 11.82
N GLU A 58 -5.46 11.37 13.15
CA GLU A 58 -4.69 10.41 13.95
C GLU A 58 -3.17 10.62 14.07
N GLN A 59 -2.79 11.61 14.90
CA GLN A 59 -1.64 11.43 15.78
C GLN A 59 -1.97 10.32 16.79
N SER A 60 -1.78 9.05 16.41
CA SER A 60 -1.85 7.96 17.37
C SER A 60 -0.66 8.06 18.31
N GLU A 61 -0.93 8.22 19.60
CA GLU A 61 0.07 8.21 20.66
C GLU A 61 0.94 6.95 20.55
N ASN A 62 2.25 7.15 20.37
CA ASN A 62 3.25 6.10 20.35
C ASN A 62 3.27 5.38 21.71
N ILE A 63 2.52 4.28 21.82
CA ILE A 63 2.77 3.28 22.86
C ILE A 63 4.04 2.55 22.44
N THR A 64 5.16 2.88 23.08
CA THR A 64 6.44 2.20 22.93
C THR A 64 6.37 0.82 23.59
N GLU A 65 5.69 -0.13 22.97
CA GLU A 65 5.86 -1.55 23.26
C GLU A 65 6.92 -2.13 22.32
N ASN A 66 7.91 -2.81 22.89
CA ASN A 66 8.86 -3.60 22.11
C ASN A 66 8.11 -4.76 21.45
N LEU A 67 8.32 -4.96 20.15
CA LEU A 67 7.70 -6.06 19.41
C LEU A 67 8.21 -7.41 19.95
N SER A 68 7.29 -8.35 20.19
CA SER A 68 7.66 -9.72 20.55
C SER A 68 8.36 -10.42 19.37
N GLU A 69 9.23 -11.39 19.66
CA GLU A 69 9.92 -12.18 18.64
C GLU A 69 8.94 -12.90 17.70
N GLU A 70 7.83 -13.40 18.25
CA GLU A 70 6.75 -14.01 17.47
C GLU A 70 6.12 -13.02 16.47
N ARG A 71 5.91 -11.77 16.90
CA ARG A 71 5.36 -10.73 16.02
C ARG A 71 6.37 -10.36 14.93
N ILE A 72 7.65 -10.22 15.27
CA ILE A 72 8.72 -9.96 14.30
C ILE A 72 8.79 -11.09 13.26
N SER A 73 8.74 -12.35 13.72
CA SER A 73 8.75 -13.52 12.84
C SER A 73 7.54 -13.56 11.90
N SER A 74 6.36 -13.23 12.40
CA SER A 74 5.12 -13.12 11.60
C SER A 74 5.21 -12.03 10.52
N ILE A 75 5.76 -10.86 10.86
CA ILE A 75 5.98 -9.75 9.92
C ILE A 75 7.01 -10.18 8.86
N ASN A 76 8.14 -10.76 9.27
CA ASN A 76 9.19 -11.25 8.37
C ASN A 76 8.65 -12.26 7.35
N GLY A 77 7.84 -13.23 7.80
CA GLY A 77 7.23 -14.21 6.92
C GLY A 77 6.24 -13.60 5.93
N SER A 78 5.49 -12.58 6.35
CA SER A 78 4.57 -11.84 5.47
C SER A 78 5.31 -11.00 4.44
N LEU A 79 6.39 -10.32 4.85
CA LEU A 79 7.28 -9.58 3.95
C LEU A 79 7.91 -10.51 2.91
N LEU A 80 8.50 -11.62 3.34
CA LEU A 80 9.12 -12.58 2.41
C LEU A 80 8.12 -13.06 1.35
N LYS A 81 6.90 -13.41 1.76
CA LYS A 81 5.84 -13.83 0.81
C LYS A 81 5.48 -12.71 -0.16
N ALA A 82 5.33 -11.48 0.32
CA ALA A 82 5.05 -10.34 -0.56
C ALA A 82 6.18 -10.12 -1.57
N PHE A 83 7.44 -10.22 -1.13
CA PHE A 83 8.60 -10.06 -2.01
C PHE A 83 8.66 -11.15 -3.08
N VAL A 84 8.44 -12.41 -2.72
CA VAL A 84 8.50 -13.53 -3.67
C VAL A 84 7.29 -13.54 -4.62
N VAL A 85 6.08 -13.34 -4.11
CA VAL A 85 4.84 -13.44 -4.92
C VAL A 85 4.71 -12.26 -5.88
N CYS A 86 5.12 -11.07 -5.46
CA CYS A 86 5.05 -9.86 -6.29
C CYS A 86 6.35 -9.59 -7.06
N ASP A 87 7.31 -10.52 -7.02
CA ASP A 87 8.62 -10.43 -7.69
C ASP A 87 9.38 -9.12 -7.37
N ILE A 88 9.32 -8.72 -6.09
CA ILE A 88 9.97 -7.50 -5.59
C ILE A 88 11.46 -7.81 -5.37
N PRO A 89 12.38 -7.05 -5.97
CA PRO A 89 13.81 -7.24 -5.72
C PRO A 89 14.15 -7.11 -4.23
N PHE A 90 14.90 -8.06 -3.67
CA PHE A 90 15.27 -8.02 -2.25
C PHE A 90 16.04 -6.77 -1.83
N SER A 91 16.68 -6.06 -2.76
CA SER A 91 17.31 -4.75 -2.49
C SER A 91 16.33 -3.67 -2.01
N VAL A 92 15.03 -3.84 -2.26
CA VAL A 92 13.99 -2.89 -1.83
C VAL A 92 13.86 -2.84 -0.30
N ILE A 93 14.14 -3.94 0.42
CA ILE A 93 13.99 -3.98 1.88
C ILE A 93 14.95 -3.01 2.62
N GLU A 94 16.07 -2.67 1.97
CA GLU A 94 17.08 -1.74 2.50
C GLU A 94 16.92 -0.31 1.94
N ASN A 95 15.89 -0.08 1.12
CA ASN A 95 15.63 1.26 0.60
C ASN A 95 15.10 2.16 1.73
N PRO A 96 15.66 3.37 1.94
CA PRO A 96 15.23 4.27 3.02
C PRO A 96 13.73 4.57 3.02
N PHE A 97 13.12 4.82 1.86
CA PHE A 97 11.67 5.08 1.77
C PHE A 97 10.83 3.86 2.13
N PHE A 98 11.33 2.66 1.85
CA PHE A 98 10.66 1.42 2.24
C PHE A 98 10.80 1.15 3.74
N ILE A 99 11.97 1.46 4.32
CA ILE A 99 12.17 1.41 5.78
C ILE A 99 11.22 2.41 6.47
N ASP A 100 11.12 3.64 5.97
CA ASP A 100 10.21 4.66 6.51
C ASP A 100 8.74 4.19 6.44
N LEU A 101 8.33 3.58 5.32
CA LEU A 101 7.01 2.95 5.20
C LEU A 101 6.78 1.90 6.30
N LEU A 102 7.75 1.01 6.53
CA LEU A 102 7.63 -0.03 7.55
C LEU A 102 7.60 0.54 8.97
N GLN A 103 8.38 1.58 9.26
CA GLN A 103 8.35 2.27 10.56
C GLN A 103 7.01 2.98 10.80
N ASN A 104 6.44 3.60 9.78
CA ASN A 104 5.13 4.26 9.89
C ASN A 104 3.99 3.24 10.09
N LEU A 105 4.10 2.04 9.50
CA LEU A 105 3.11 0.98 9.69
C LEU A 105 3.29 0.22 11.01
N CYS A 106 4.54 0.05 11.47
CA CYS A 106 4.88 -0.68 12.68
C CYS A 106 6.10 -0.04 13.36
N PRO A 107 5.87 0.90 14.30
CA PRO A 107 6.94 1.53 15.05
C PRO A 107 7.81 0.49 15.76
N ASN A 108 9.13 0.70 15.77
CA ASN A 108 10.16 -0.19 16.37
C ASN A 108 10.44 -1.49 15.61
N TYR A 109 9.75 -1.78 14.50
CA TYR A 109 10.08 -2.96 13.70
C TYR A 109 11.39 -2.72 12.94
N GLN A 110 12.40 -3.55 13.17
CA GLN A 110 13.64 -3.48 12.38
C GLN A 110 13.58 -4.50 11.24
N PRO A 111 13.47 -4.05 9.97
CA PRO A 111 13.42 -4.97 8.84
C PRO A 111 14.73 -5.77 8.72
N PRO A 112 14.66 -7.03 8.24
CA PRO A 112 15.84 -7.82 7.96
C PRO A 112 16.64 -7.19 6.81
N SER A 113 17.96 -7.44 6.79
CA SER A 113 18.77 -7.12 5.62
C SER A 113 18.35 -7.95 4.41
N ARG A 114 18.72 -7.48 3.22
CA ARG A 114 18.47 -8.21 1.96
C ARG A 114 19.06 -9.62 2.00
N GLU A 115 20.21 -9.79 2.63
CA GLU A 115 20.89 -11.08 2.75
C GLU A 115 20.11 -12.03 3.66
N ILE A 116 19.64 -11.54 4.80
CA ILE A 116 18.81 -12.33 5.72
C ILE A 116 17.50 -12.73 5.04
N LEU A 117 16.88 -11.81 4.30
CA LEU A 117 15.62 -12.04 3.61
C LEU A 117 15.78 -13.04 2.46
N ALA A 118 16.77 -12.81 1.58
CA ALA A 118 16.98 -13.59 0.36
C ALA A 118 17.57 -14.98 0.61
N VAL A 119 18.40 -15.12 1.64
CA VAL A 119 19.08 -16.38 1.95
C VAL A 119 18.33 -17.07 3.08
N ARG A 120 18.47 -16.56 4.31
CA ARG A 120 18.03 -17.28 5.51
C ARG A 120 16.52 -17.51 5.55
N LEU A 121 15.73 -16.45 5.38
CA LEU A 121 14.27 -16.58 5.49
C LEU A 121 13.70 -17.35 4.30
N LEU A 122 14.24 -17.15 3.10
CA LEU A 122 13.81 -17.89 1.91
C LEU A 122 14.11 -19.39 2.04
N ASP A 123 15.32 -19.76 2.47
CA ASP A 123 15.71 -21.16 2.67
C ASP A 123 14.86 -21.83 3.75
N GLN A 124 14.54 -21.10 4.83
CA GLN A 124 13.65 -21.58 5.89
C GLN A 124 12.25 -21.87 5.37
N GLU A 125 11.66 -20.95 4.61
CA GLU A 125 10.33 -21.17 4.04
C GLU A 125 10.33 -22.25 2.95
N TYR A 126 11.37 -22.31 2.12
CA TYR A 126 11.55 -23.39 1.15
C TYR A 126 11.57 -24.75 1.85
N SER A 127 12.40 -24.90 2.88
CA SER A 127 12.50 -26.13 3.67
C SER A 127 11.16 -26.52 4.31
N ARG A 128 10.43 -25.55 4.87
CA ARG A 128 9.10 -25.78 5.45
C ARG A 128 8.08 -26.27 4.42
N VAL A 129 8.11 -25.70 3.21
CA VAL A 129 7.25 -26.14 2.11
C VAL A 129 7.61 -27.54 1.66
N THR A 130 8.91 -27.85 1.50
CA THR A 130 9.38 -29.19 1.13
C THR A 130 8.92 -30.25 2.14
N ILE A 131 9.13 -30.02 3.44
CA ILE A 131 8.68 -30.95 4.49
C ILE A 131 7.16 -31.14 4.46
N LYS A 132 6.40 -30.05 4.28
CA LYS A 132 4.93 -30.14 4.17
C LYS A 132 4.49 -30.95 2.96
N GLN A 133 5.18 -30.81 1.84
CA GLN A 133 4.91 -31.61 0.65
C GLN A 133 5.15 -33.09 0.92
N GLU A 134 6.29 -33.45 1.53
CA GLU A 134 6.62 -34.84 1.89
C GLU A 134 5.54 -35.47 2.78
N ILE A 135 5.10 -34.78 3.84
CA ILE A 135 4.03 -35.24 4.73
C ILE A 135 2.72 -35.48 3.95
N ILE A 136 2.34 -34.54 3.08
CA ILE A 136 1.09 -34.67 2.29
C ILE A 136 1.16 -35.88 1.35
N PHE A 137 2.32 -36.15 0.75
CA PHE A 137 2.49 -37.34 -0.09
C PHE A 137 2.35 -38.63 0.72
N GLU A 138 2.99 -38.73 1.88
CA GLU A 138 2.90 -39.90 2.78
C GLU A 138 1.46 -40.16 3.29
N GLU A 139 0.71 -39.09 3.59
CA GLU A 139 -0.70 -39.20 4.00
C GLU A 139 -1.63 -39.63 2.85
N SER A 140 -1.25 -39.36 1.60
CA SER A 140 -2.05 -39.72 0.42
C SER A 140 -1.84 -41.16 -0.06
N GLU A 141 -0.74 -41.80 0.36
CA GLU A 141 -0.40 -43.19 0.02
C GLU A 141 -0.94 -44.21 1.04
N ASN A 142 -1.44 -43.74 2.19
CA ASN A 142 -2.08 -44.56 3.24
C ASN A 142 -3.61 -44.51 3.19
#